data_AF-A0A160IR77-F1
#
_entry.id   AF-A0A160IR77-F1
#
_cell.length_a   1.000
_cell.length_b   1.000
_cell.length_c   1.000
_cell.angle_alpha   90.00
_cell.angle_beta   90.00
_cell.angle_gamma   90.00
#
_symmetry.space_group_name_H-M   'P 1'
#
loop_
_entity.id
_entity.type
_entity.pdbx_description
1 polymer ?
#
loop_
_entity_poly.entity_id
_entity_poly.type
_entity_poly.pdbx_seq_one_letter_code
_entity_poly.pdbx_strand_id
1 'polypeptide(L)'
;MFPINTNKEAIQQLEENNVDQAMKLFHKAVLEKRDVQSLTNLAWVIWREEDDLERAFSLASEAVDLRPTSHFPYSLCGELLLENKRYEDALKMLQQAISIEPTNITHHNLGVAYYYLGETVKAATHFGLAAGKSDYTLYNQVKCLIEIGEKGEALRLTQTFEEDAEDFIGTIDLAELYAEIGLHDEAVYWFEKGWKDYYLQPEWVGMYVYCLLQRKQETEANNTIKEFLRYKKEELVEAEAEELDEDWTEEDKKEVIIRLTKEINDFEILLKKIEDGYLPAILLEPSPERDCYLFGCERHQHPEYKDS
;
A
#
# COMPACT_ATOMS: atom_id res chain seq x y z
N MET A 1 -31.10 21.90 24.42
CA MET A 1 -30.77 20.57 23.86
C MET A 1 -31.05 20.67 22.38
N PHE A 2 -30.02 20.91 21.57
CA PHE A 2 -30.17 20.86 20.11
C PHE A 2 -30.50 19.39 19.75
N PRO A 3 -31.44 19.13 18.82
CA PRO A 3 -31.74 17.76 18.43
C PRO A 3 -30.44 17.08 17.97
N ILE A 4 -30.16 15.89 18.47
CA ILE A 4 -29.08 15.05 17.97
C ILE A 4 -29.38 14.84 16.49
N ASN A 5 -28.52 15.38 15.62
CA ASN A 5 -28.61 15.14 14.18
C ASN A 5 -28.41 13.63 13.96
N THR A 6 -29.27 12.99 13.16
CA THR A 6 -29.20 11.54 12.85
C THR A 6 -27.78 11.12 12.43
N ASN A 7 -27.04 12.02 11.77
CA ASN A 7 -25.63 11.83 11.44
C ASN A 7 -24.71 11.64 12.66
N LYS A 8 -24.87 12.47 13.70
CA LYS A 8 -24.05 12.39 14.91
C LYS A 8 -24.30 11.08 15.66
N GLU A 9 -25.56 10.64 15.73
CA GLU A 9 -25.92 9.35 16.32
C GLU A 9 -25.32 8.18 15.50
N ALA A 10 -25.36 8.26 14.17
CA ALA A 10 -24.76 7.25 13.29
C ALA A 10 -23.25 7.09 13.54
N ILE A 11 -22.52 8.21 13.60
CA ILE A 11 -21.06 8.21 13.86
C ILE A 11 -20.77 7.67 15.26
N GLN A 12 -21.54 8.06 16.28
CA GLN A 12 -21.38 7.53 17.64
C GLN A 12 -21.56 6.00 17.68
N GLN A 13 -22.59 5.47 17.00
CA GLN A 13 -22.80 4.03 16.94
C GLN A 13 -21.66 3.32 16.22
N LEU A 14 -21.05 3.94 15.21
CA LEU A 14 -19.88 3.40 14.53
C LEU A 14 -18.65 3.37 15.46
N GLU A 15 -18.42 4.44 16.23
CA GLU A 15 -17.35 4.51 17.24
C GLU A 15 -17.52 3.48 18.37
N GLU A 16 -18.76 3.17 18.72
CA GLU A 16 -19.12 2.12 19.70
C GLU A 16 -19.05 0.70 19.10
N ASN A 17 -18.60 0.55 17.85
CA ASN A 17 -18.54 -0.71 17.10
C ASN A 17 -19.93 -1.38 16.88
N ASN A 18 -21.00 -0.59 16.94
CA ASN A 18 -22.38 -1.03 16.66
C ASN A 18 -22.70 -0.82 15.17
N VAL A 19 -21.95 -1.49 14.30
CA VAL A 19 -21.96 -1.29 12.83
C VAL A 19 -23.37 -1.41 12.23
N ASP A 20 -24.14 -2.43 12.62
CA ASP A 20 -25.52 -2.64 12.14
C ASP A 20 -26.44 -1.45 12.43
N GLN A 21 -26.28 -0.84 13.61
CA GLN A 21 -27.10 0.29 14.02
C GLN A 21 -26.62 1.58 13.33
N ALA A 22 -25.31 1.77 13.23
CA ALA A 22 -24.71 2.88 12.49
C ALA A 22 -25.19 2.88 11.03
N MET A 23 -25.13 1.74 10.33
CA MET A 23 -25.57 1.60 8.95
C MET A 23 -27.05 1.98 8.77
N LYS A 24 -27.93 1.51 9.66
CA LYS A 24 -29.36 1.92 9.65
C LYS A 24 -29.52 3.44 9.81
N LEU A 25 -28.73 4.07 10.67
CA LEU A 25 -28.79 5.50 10.90
C LEU A 25 -28.23 6.29 9.71
N PHE A 26 -27.16 5.83 9.05
CA PHE A 26 -26.66 6.45 7.82
C PHE A 26 -27.68 6.35 6.67
N HIS A 27 -28.34 5.19 6.50
CA HIS A 27 -29.46 5.08 5.56
C HIS A 27 -30.61 6.02 5.91
N LYS A 28 -30.96 6.12 7.21
CA LYS A 28 -31.99 7.04 7.68
C LYS A 28 -31.61 8.50 7.39
N ALA A 29 -30.36 8.90 7.58
CA ALA A 29 -29.88 10.25 7.30
C ALA A 29 -30.12 10.62 5.82
N VAL A 30 -29.80 9.71 4.89
CA VAL A 30 -30.04 9.89 3.45
C VAL A 30 -31.54 9.97 3.12
N LEU A 31 -32.40 9.23 3.83
CA LEU A 31 -33.86 9.31 3.66
C LEU A 31 -34.44 10.63 4.20
N GLU A 32 -33.89 11.15 5.30
CA GLU A 32 -34.32 12.43 5.90
C GLU A 32 -33.90 13.63 5.05
N LYS A 33 -32.66 13.62 4.55
CA LYS A 33 -32.11 14.65 3.67
C LYS A 33 -31.05 14.03 2.78
N ARG A 34 -31.34 13.90 1.48
CA ARG A 34 -30.41 13.40 0.47
C ARG A 34 -29.54 14.56 -0.05
N ASP A 35 -28.40 14.76 0.60
CA ASP A 35 -27.47 15.87 0.35
C ASP A 35 -26.02 15.40 0.34
N VAL A 36 -25.08 16.33 0.11
CA VAL A 36 -23.64 16.03 0.05
C VAL A 36 -23.16 15.24 1.26
N GLN A 37 -23.53 15.66 2.47
CA GLN A 37 -23.06 15.03 3.70
C GLN A 37 -23.61 13.62 3.87
N SER A 38 -24.93 13.45 3.79
CA SER A 38 -25.56 12.15 4.00
C SER A 38 -25.11 11.12 2.95
N LEU A 39 -25.02 11.53 1.68
CA LEU A 39 -24.56 10.68 0.58
C LEU A 39 -23.10 10.28 0.76
N THR A 40 -22.22 11.23 1.07
CA THR A 40 -20.78 10.96 1.26
C THR A 40 -20.54 10.07 2.47
N ASN A 41 -21.21 10.33 3.59
CA ASN A 41 -21.06 9.53 4.79
C ASN A 41 -21.56 8.10 4.58
N LEU A 42 -22.73 7.91 3.97
CA LEU A 42 -23.23 6.57 3.66
C LEU A 42 -22.32 5.84 2.66
N ALA A 43 -21.83 6.53 1.62
CA ALA A 43 -20.89 5.95 0.65
C ALA A 43 -19.62 5.44 1.33
N TRP A 44 -19.03 6.26 2.21
CA TRP A 44 -17.82 5.90 2.94
C TRP A 44 -18.03 4.67 3.83
N VAL A 45 -19.12 4.62 4.59
CA VAL A 45 -19.40 3.50 5.50
C VAL A 45 -19.72 2.22 4.74
N ILE A 46 -20.47 2.28 3.64
CA ILE A 46 -20.71 1.11 2.78
C ILE A 46 -19.40 0.54 2.25
N TRP A 47 -18.50 1.40 1.78
CA TRP A 47 -17.20 0.92 1.31
C TRP A 47 -16.38 0.30 2.45
N ARG A 48 -16.33 0.94 3.63
CA ARG A 48 -15.50 0.48 4.74
C ARG A 48 -15.99 -0.80 5.41
N GLU A 49 -17.30 -0.97 5.55
CA GLU A 49 -17.89 -2.05 6.33
C GLU A 49 -18.41 -3.20 5.46
N GLU A 50 -18.81 -2.93 4.22
CA GLU A 50 -19.39 -3.95 3.32
C GLU A 50 -18.50 -4.26 2.11
N ASP A 51 -17.41 -3.51 1.89
CA ASP A 51 -16.54 -3.58 0.71
C ASP A 51 -17.31 -3.49 -0.63
N ASP A 52 -18.49 -2.88 -0.61
CA ASP A 52 -19.33 -2.73 -1.80
C ASP A 52 -18.95 -1.47 -2.58
N LEU A 53 -17.89 -1.63 -3.39
CA LEU A 53 -17.34 -0.57 -4.24
C LEU A 53 -18.39 0.04 -5.18
N GLU A 54 -19.30 -0.76 -5.73
CA GLU A 54 -20.30 -0.28 -6.69
C GLU A 54 -21.34 0.64 -6.04
N ARG A 55 -21.91 0.21 -4.90
CA ARG A 55 -22.89 1.03 -4.16
C ARG A 55 -22.24 2.29 -3.59
N ALA A 56 -21.04 2.17 -3.03
CA ALA A 56 -20.30 3.32 -2.53
C ALA A 56 -20.01 4.34 -3.64
N PHE A 57 -19.53 3.87 -4.80
CA PHE A 57 -19.23 4.74 -5.94
C PHE A 57 -20.48 5.45 -6.48
N SER A 58 -21.61 4.76 -6.53
CA SER A 58 -22.89 5.34 -6.96
C SER A 58 -23.32 6.51 -6.07
N LEU A 59 -23.25 6.34 -4.74
CA LEU A 59 -23.61 7.38 -3.77
C LEU A 59 -22.59 8.54 -3.75
N ALA A 60 -21.30 8.23 -3.81
CA ALA A 60 -20.24 9.26 -3.88
C ALA A 60 -20.35 10.10 -5.17
N SER A 61 -20.66 9.45 -6.30
CA SER A 61 -20.89 10.14 -7.58
C SER A 61 -22.11 11.08 -7.51
N GLU A 62 -23.20 10.64 -6.87
CA GLU A 62 -24.36 11.51 -6.65
C GLU A 62 -24.01 12.71 -5.75
N ALA A 63 -23.19 12.50 -4.71
CA ALA A 63 -22.69 13.60 -3.88
C ALA A 63 -21.86 14.60 -4.69
N VAL A 64 -21.02 14.12 -5.62
CA VAL A 64 -20.25 14.95 -6.56
C VAL A 64 -21.16 15.73 -7.53
N ASP A 65 -22.25 15.14 -8.01
CA ASP A 65 -23.21 15.79 -8.91
C ASP A 65 -23.91 17.00 -8.27
N LEU A 66 -23.98 17.05 -6.94
CA LEU A 66 -24.46 18.20 -6.17
C LEU A 66 -23.46 19.38 -6.14
N ARG A 67 -22.27 19.22 -6.75
CA ARG A 67 -21.18 20.21 -6.84
C ARG A 67 -20.74 20.72 -5.46
N PRO A 68 -20.24 19.82 -4.60
CA PRO A 68 -19.87 20.15 -3.23
C PRO A 68 -18.69 21.11 -3.20
N THR A 69 -18.63 21.96 -2.18
CA THR A 69 -17.49 22.86 -1.92
C THR A 69 -16.44 22.24 -1.00
N SER A 70 -16.62 20.98 -0.61
CA SER A 70 -15.67 20.18 0.16
C SER A 70 -14.96 19.18 -0.76
N HIS A 71 -13.70 18.88 -0.46
CA HIS A 71 -12.94 17.87 -1.20
C HIS A 71 -13.42 16.43 -0.93
N PHE A 72 -14.07 16.16 0.21
CA PHE A 72 -14.41 14.79 0.66
C PHE A 72 -15.10 13.92 -0.41
N PRO A 73 -16.16 14.37 -1.10
CA PRO A 73 -16.86 13.52 -2.06
C PRO A 73 -16.01 13.24 -3.30
N TYR A 74 -15.17 14.20 -3.70
CA TYR A 74 -14.22 14.05 -4.81
C TYR A 74 -13.08 13.11 -4.44
N SER A 75 -12.50 13.24 -3.23
CA SER A 75 -11.46 12.36 -2.73
C SER A 75 -11.96 10.91 -2.60
N LEU A 76 -13.12 10.71 -1.97
CA LEU A 76 -13.76 9.39 -1.85
C LEU A 76 -14.04 8.76 -3.22
N CYS A 77 -14.59 9.53 -4.17
CA CYS A 77 -14.83 9.05 -5.52
C CYS A 77 -13.52 8.68 -6.23
N GLY A 78 -12.45 9.48 -6.05
CA GLY A 78 -11.12 9.21 -6.57
C GLY A 78 -10.52 7.90 -6.04
N GLU A 79 -10.61 7.67 -4.72
CA GLU A 79 -10.14 6.43 -4.09
C GLU A 79 -10.90 5.20 -4.59
N LEU A 80 -12.24 5.25 -4.61
CA LEU A 80 -13.07 4.16 -5.14
C LEU A 80 -12.74 3.81 -6.59
N LEU A 81 -12.40 4.82 -7.40
CA LEU A 81 -11.96 4.62 -8.78
C LEU A 81 -10.57 3.99 -8.86
N LEU A 82 -9.64 4.32 -7.96
CA LEU A 82 -8.33 3.68 -7.89
C LEU A 82 -8.43 2.20 -7.51
N GLU A 83 -9.24 1.86 -6.51
CA GLU A 83 -9.51 0.47 -6.10
C GLU A 83 -10.09 -0.34 -7.27
N ASN A 84 -10.96 0.29 -8.07
CA ASN A 84 -11.51 -0.31 -9.27
C ASN A 84 -10.60 -0.17 -10.51
N LYS A 85 -9.33 0.23 -10.34
CA LYS A 85 -8.31 0.37 -11.40
C LYS A 85 -8.72 1.29 -12.56
N ARG A 86 -9.60 2.26 -12.32
CA ARG A 86 -10.07 3.28 -13.29
C ARG A 86 -9.24 4.56 -13.14
N TYR A 87 -7.97 4.48 -13.47
CA TYR A 87 -6.97 5.50 -13.16
C TYR A 87 -7.23 6.86 -13.83
N GLU A 88 -7.67 6.91 -15.08
CA GLU A 88 -7.97 8.18 -15.76
C GLU A 88 -9.16 8.93 -15.16
N ASP A 89 -10.16 8.19 -14.68
CA ASP A 89 -11.32 8.79 -14.02
C ASP A 89 -10.97 9.21 -12.58
N ALA A 90 -10.15 8.40 -11.88
CA ALA A 90 -9.62 8.75 -10.57
C ALA A 90 -8.85 10.07 -10.62
N LEU A 91 -7.98 10.27 -11.63
CA LEU A 91 -7.25 11.52 -11.83
C LEU A 91 -8.19 12.74 -11.87
N LYS A 92 -9.31 12.66 -12.60
CA LYS A 92 -10.25 13.78 -12.71
C LYS A 92 -10.82 14.15 -11.33
N MET A 93 -11.23 13.15 -10.56
CA MET A 93 -11.83 13.37 -9.23
C MET A 93 -10.80 13.89 -8.23
N LEU A 94 -9.61 13.28 -8.19
CA LEU A 94 -8.53 13.69 -7.30
C LEU A 94 -7.98 15.09 -7.65
N GLN A 95 -7.95 15.47 -8.94
CA GLN A 95 -7.61 16.83 -9.36
C GLN A 95 -8.67 17.87 -8.94
N GLN A 96 -9.95 17.49 -8.87
CA GLN A 96 -10.97 18.37 -8.28
C GLN A 96 -10.76 18.49 -6.77
N ALA A 97 -10.57 17.37 -6.07
CA ALA A 97 -10.31 17.35 -4.63
C ALA A 97 -9.13 18.25 -4.24
N ILE A 98 -7.98 18.06 -4.88
CA ILE A 98 -6.75 18.83 -4.58
C ILE A 98 -6.90 20.33 -4.87
N SER A 99 -7.79 20.71 -5.80
CA SER A 99 -8.04 22.12 -6.12
C SER A 99 -8.89 22.83 -5.06
N ILE A 100 -9.66 22.07 -4.29
CA ILE A 100 -10.46 22.57 -3.16
C ILE A 100 -9.58 22.62 -1.92
N GLU A 101 -8.98 21.48 -1.58
CA GLU A 101 -8.10 21.34 -0.42
C GLU A 101 -6.99 20.33 -0.73
N PRO A 102 -5.72 20.75 -0.78
CA PRO A 102 -4.59 19.84 -0.92
C PRO A 102 -4.37 19.03 0.37
N THR A 103 -4.37 17.71 0.27
CA THR A 103 -4.04 16.78 1.38
C THR A 103 -2.93 15.82 0.94
N ASN A 104 -2.16 15.30 1.91
CA ASN A 104 -1.11 14.30 1.63
C ASN A 104 -1.72 13.05 0.97
N ILE A 105 -2.83 12.53 1.48
CA ILE A 105 -3.52 11.37 0.91
C ILE A 105 -3.96 11.64 -0.54
N THR A 106 -4.49 12.82 -0.85
CA THR A 106 -4.85 13.18 -2.23
C THR A 106 -3.61 13.24 -3.13
N HIS A 107 -2.49 13.78 -2.65
CA HIS A 107 -1.23 13.77 -3.38
C HIS A 107 -0.71 12.35 -3.61
N HIS A 108 -0.70 11.48 -2.60
CA HIS A 108 -0.32 10.07 -2.73
C HIS A 108 -1.18 9.35 -3.77
N ASN A 109 -2.50 9.49 -3.68
CA ASN A 109 -3.45 8.86 -4.60
C ASN A 109 -3.33 9.39 -6.04
N LEU A 110 -2.98 10.66 -6.23
CA LEU A 110 -2.59 11.16 -7.55
C LEU A 110 -1.29 10.50 -8.04
N GLY A 111 -0.32 10.29 -7.15
CA GLY A 111 0.89 9.54 -7.43
C GLY A 111 0.61 8.14 -7.96
N VAL A 112 -0.25 7.39 -7.25
CA VAL A 112 -0.73 6.06 -7.65
C VAL A 112 -1.38 6.10 -9.04
N ALA A 113 -2.30 7.04 -9.27
CA ALA A 113 -2.99 7.18 -10.55
C ALA A 113 -2.01 7.45 -11.71
N TYR A 114 -1.09 8.40 -11.53
CA TYR A 114 -0.09 8.73 -12.55
C TYR A 114 0.87 7.56 -12.81
N TYR A 115 1.27 6.82 -11.78
CA TYR A 115 2.17 5.68 -11.93
C TYR A 115 1.56 4.60 -12.83
N TYR A 116 0.31 4.18 -12.53
CA TYR A 116 -0.37 3.17 -13.35
C TYR A 116 -0.72 3.64 -14.77
N LEU A 117 -0.75 4.95 -15.01
CA LEU A 117 -0.90 5.53 -16.35
C LEU A 117 0.43 5.68 -17.10
N GLY A 118 1.56 5.26 -16.51
CA GLY A 118 2.90 5.38 -17.10
C GLY A 118 3.48 6.79 -17.05
N GLU A 119 2.89 7.69 -16.28
CA GLU A 119 3.32 9.08 -16.10
C GLU A 119 4.26 9.19 -14.89
N THR A 120 5.31 8.36 -14.85
CA THR A 120 6.19 8.13 -13.68
C THR A 120 6.84 9.41 -13.12
N VAL A 121 7.14 10.41 -13.96
CA VAL A 121 7.68 11.71 -13.50
C VAL A 121 6.64 12.47 -12.66
N LYS A 122 5.37 12.46 -13.07
CA LYS A 122 4.28 13.07 -12.29
C LYS A 122 4.01 12.26 -11.02
N ALA A 123 4.09 10.94 -11.11
CA ALA A 123 3.96 10.07 -9.94
C ALA A 123 5.01 10.41 -8.87
N ALA A 124 6.30 10.46 -9.24
CA ALA A 124 7.38 10.85 -8.32
C ALA A 124 7.14 12.23 -7.70
N THR A 125 6.67 13.19 -8.48
CA THR A 125 6.37 14.55 -7.99
C THR A 125 5.25 14.52 -6.94
N HIS A 126 4.18 13.78 -7.21
CA HIS A 126 3.03 13.69 -6.31
C HIS A 126 3.31 12.88 -5.05
N PHE A 127 4.03 11.76 -5.15
CA PHE A 127 4.53 11.04 -3.97
C PHE A 127 5.43 11.94 -3.11
N GLY A 128 6.33 12.71 -3.71
CA GLY A 128 7.19 13.63 -2.94
C GLY A 128 6.46 14.78 -2.24
N LEU A 129 5.26 15.14 -2.69
CA LEU A 129 4.42 16.13 -2.01
C LEU A 129 3.64 15.54 -0.83
N ALA A 130 3.50 14.22 -0.78
CA ALA A 130 2.81 13.48 0.28
C ALA A 130 3.76 12.80 1.28
N ALA A 131 5.00 12.53 0.86
CA ALA A 131 5.96 11.72 1.58
C ALA A 131 6.29 12.25 2.98
N GLY A 132 6.20 11.35 3.96
CA GLY A 132 6.85 11.49 5.25
C GLY A 132 8.35 11.24 5.18
N LYS A 133 8.96 11.01 6.34
CA LYS A 133 10.42 10.84 6.45
C LYS A 133 10.92 9.47 6.00
N SER A 134 10.16 8.41 6.30
CA SER A 134 10.60 7.03 6.19
C SER A 134 9.49 6.09 5.71
N ASP A 135 8.39 6.63 5.20
CA ASP A 135 7.16 5.91 4.88
C ASP A 135 7.18 5.29 3.47
N TYR A 136 6.16 4.48 3.19
CA TYR A 136 5.99 3.87 1.86
C TYR A 136 5.74 4.90 0.76
N THR A 137 5.26 6.10 1.09
CA THR A 137 5.07 7.19 0.14
C THR A 137 6.40 7.75 -0.34
N LEU A 138 7.38 7.91 0.55
CA LEU A 138 8.76 8.21 0.18
C LEU A 138 9.38 7.06 -0.64
N TYR A 139 9.15 5.81 -0.25
CA TYR A 139 9.62 4.64 -1.01
C TYR A 139 9.10 4.68 -2.46
N ASN A 140 7.80 4.94 -2.64
CA ASN A 140 7.18 5.05 -3.96
C ASN A 140 7.83 6.17 -4.80
N GLN A 141 8.13 7.32 -4.19
CA GLN A 141 8.87 8.39 -4.85
C GLN A 141 10.25 7.92 -5.31
N VAL A 142 11.03 7.29 -4.41
CA VAL A 142 12.39 6.80 -4.74
C VAL A 142 12.34 5.78 -5.86
N LYS A 143 11.42 4.82 -5.82
CA LYS A 143 11.23 3.81 -6.87
C LYS A 143 10.92 4.46 -8.22
N CYS A 144 10.01 5.44 -8.25
CA CYS A 144 9.75 6.20 -9.47
C CYS A 144 11.01 6.92 -9.99
N LEU A 145 11.83 7.51 -9.10
CA LEU A 145 13.08 8.18 -9.47
C LEU A 145 14.12 7.21 -10.05
N ILE A 146 14.22 6.00 -9.49
CA ILE A 146 15.08 4.93 -10.00
C ILE A 146 14.65 4.55 -11.42
N GLU A 147 13.36 4.33 -11.65
CA GLU A 147 12.79 3.94 -12.94
C GLU A 147 13.04 4.97 -14.04
N ILE A 148 12.91 6.26 -13.74
CA ILE A 148 13.19 7.34 -14.70
C ILE A 148 14.69 7.62 -14.88
N GLY A 149 15.56 6.94 -14.12
CA GLY A 149 17.01 7.07 -14.20
C GLY A 149 17.63 8.20 -13.37
N GLU A 150 16.84 8.87 -12.52
CA GLU A 150 17.28 9.98 -11.64
C GLU A 150 17.93 9.44 -10.34
N LYS A 151 18.91 8.55 -10.52
CA LYS A 151 19.56 7.80 -9.42
C LYS A 151 20.25 8.69 -8.37
N GLY A 152 20.70 9.89 -8.75
CA GLY A 152 21.34 10.82 -7.82
C GLY A 152 20.37 11.37 -6.78
N GLU A 153 19.16 11.74 -7.23
CA GLU A 153 18.10 12.20 -6.32
C GLU A 153 17.48 11.03 -5.56
N ALA A 154 17.31 9.88 -6.22
CA ALA A 154 16.89 8.64 -5.55
C ALA A 154 17.80 8.34 -4.35
N LEU A 155 19.12 8.34 -4.55
CA LEU A 155 20.10 8.11 -3.48
C LEU A 155 19.97 9.14 -2.35
N ARG A 156 19.84 10.42 -2.70
CA ARG A 156 19.70 11.50 -1.71
C ARG A 156 18.51 11.27 -0.79
N LEU A 157 17.38 10.80 -1.33
CA LEU A 157 16.17 10.49 -0.59
C LEU A 157 16.26 9.15 0.15
N THR A 158 16.85 8.11 -0.45
CA THR A 158 17.11 6.83 0.25
C THR A 158 17.93 7.03 1.53
N GLN A 159 18.85 8.00 1.53
CA GLN A 159 19.67 8.32 2.70
C GLN A 159 18.90 9.07 3.81
N THR A 160 17.67 9.51 3.59
CA THR A 160 16.85 10.17 4.63
C THR A 160 16.01 9.21 5.44
N PHE A 161 15.92 7.94 5.06
CA PHE A 161 15.19 6.93 5.83
C PHE A 161 15.84 6.75 7.21
N GLU A 162 15.05 7.04 8.24
CA GLU A 162 15.35 6.84 9.65
C GLU A 162 14.73 5.52 10.12
N GLU A 163 15.55 4.60 10.63
CA GLU A 163 15.12 3.26 11.10
C GLU A 163 14.22 3.32 12.35
N ASP A 164 14.41 4.34 13.18
CA ASP A 164 13.61 4.58 14.40
C ASP A 164 12.30 5.34 14.13
N ALA A 165 12.01 5.65 12.87
CA ALA A 165 10.74 6.25 12.48
C ALA A 165 9.59 5.25 12.67
N GLU A 166 8.43 5.76 13.12
CA GLU A 166 7.22 4.96 13.34
C GLU A 166 6.77 4.22 12.07
N ASP A 167 6.84 4.89 10.92
CA ASP A 167 6.40 4.37 9.63
C ASP A 167 7.55 3.81 8.78
N PHE A 168 8.67 3.40 9.39
CA PHE A 168 9.83 2.88 8.67
C PHE A 168 9.45 1.66 7.80
N ILE A 169 9.70 1.76 6.48
CA ILE A 169 9.41 0.70 5.49
C ILE A 169 10.06 -0.66 5.77
N GLY A 170 11.06 -0.71 6.65
CA GLY A 170 11.78 -1.93 6.96
C GLY A 170 13.12 -2.05 6.24
N THR A 171 13.91 -3.02 6.70
CA THR A 171 15.31 -3.15 6.27
C THR A 171 15.44 -3.76 4.87
N ILE A 172 14.53 -4.66 4.48
CA ILE A 172 14.54 -5.32 3.17
C ILE A 172 14.22 -4.31 2.07
N ASP A 173 13.10 -3.59 2.17
CA ASP A 173 12.72 -2.58 1.18
C ASP A 173 13.79 -1.50 1.02
N LEU A 174 14.43 -1.07 2.13
CA LEU A 174 15.55 -0.13 2.06
C LEU A 174 16.79 -0.73 1.37
N ALA A 175 17.10 -2.01 1.62
CA ALA A 175 18.19 -2.72 0.93
C ALA A 175 17.96 -2.81 -0.58
N GLU A 176 16.71 -3.06 -0.98
CA GLU A 176 16.29 -3.13 -2.39
C GLU A 176 16.51 -1.80 -3.11
N LEU A 177 16.14 -0.67 -2.46
CA LEU A 177 16.40 0.67 -3.01
C LEU A 177 17.91 0.87 -3.26
N TYR A 178 18.76 0.55 -2.28
CA TYR A 178 20.21 0.67 -2.46
C TYR A 178 20.72 -0.25 -3.59
N ALA A 179 20.22 -1.49 -3.67
CA ALA A 179 20.61 -2.44 -4.71
C ALA A 179 20.27 -1.94 -6.12
N GLU A 180 19.06 -1.41 -6.34
CA GLU A 180 18.63 -0.89 -7.64
C GLU A 180 19.34 0.40 -8.05
N ILE A 181 19.68 1.26 -7.08
CA ILE A 181 20.51 2.43 -7.35
C ILE A 181 21.94 1.98 -7.75
N GLY A 182 22.44 0.88 -7.17
CA GLY A 182 23.75 0.28 -7.45
C GLY A 182 24.75 0.42 -6.30
N LEU A 183 24.26 0.70 -5.09
CA LEU A 183 25.04 0.87 -3.87
C LEU A 183 25.09 -0.47 -3.13
N HIS A 184 25.94 -1.37 -3.64
CA HIS A 184 25.98 -2.76 -3.19
C HIS A 184 26.49 -2.93 -1.76
N ASP A 185 27.35 -2.03 -1.27
CA ASP A 185 27.86 -2.08 0.11
C ASP A 185 26.73 -1.80 1.11
N GLU A 186 25.96 -0.74 0.88
CA GLU A 186 24.79 -0.35 1.67
C GLU A 186 23.68 -1.40 1.56
N ALA A 187 23.41 -1.90 0.35
CA ALA A 187 22.41 -2.95 0.14
C ALA A 187 22.73 -4.20 0.96
N VAL A 188 23.98 -4.69 0.91
CA VAL A 188 24.40 -5.87 1.71
C VAL A 188 24.23 -5.62 3.20
N TYR A 189 24.63 -4.44 3.71
CA TYR A 189 24.44 -4.11 5.11
C TYR A 189 22.98 -4.24 5.56
N TRP A 190 22.04 -3.70 4.77
CA TRP A 190 20.63 -3.75 5.10
C TRP A 190 20.01 -5.13 4.92
N PHE A 191 20.41 -5.90 3.89
CA PHE A 191 19.98 -7.30 3.74
C PHE A 191 20.47 -8.18 4.90
N GLU A 192 21.74 -8.04 5.32
CA GLU A 192 22.29 -8.78 6.47
C GLU A 192 21.52 -8.46 7.75
N LYS A 193 21.12 -7.19 7.91
CA LYS A 193 20.36 -6.74 9.06
C LYS A 193 18.95 -7.33 9.10
N GLY A 194 18.25 -7.38 7.96
CA GLY A 194 16.92 -7.97 7.86
C GLY A 194 16.88 -9.50 7.83
N TRP A 195 18.02 -10.18 7.63
CA TRP A 195 18.08 -11.62 7.35
C TRP A 195 17.31 -12.50 8.34
N LYS A 196 17.28 -12.14 9.63
CA LYS A 196 16.63 -12.93 10.69
C LYS A 196 15.23 -12.46 11.06
N ASP A 197 14.85 -11.26 10.61
CA ASP A 197 13.62 -10.61 11.02
C ASP A 197 12.51 -10.77 9.97
N TYR A 198 12.88 -11.14 8.74
CA TYR A 198 11.96 -11.27 7.61
C TYR A 198 11.92 -12.70 7.07
N TYR A 199 10.76 -13.08 6.52
CA TYR A 199 10.63 -14.34 5.79
C TYR A 199 11.52 -14.31 4.55
N LEU A 200 12.36 -15.33 4.40
CA LEU A 200 13.27 -15.44 3.27
C LEU A 200 12.47 -15.72 1.99
N GLN A 201 12.43 -14.79 1.05
CA GLN A 201 11.79 -14.96 -0.27
C GLN A 201 12.85 -15.03 -1.37
N PRO A 202 12.62 -15.79 -2.45
CA PRO A 202 13.57 -15.93 -3.55
C PRO A 202 14.06 -14.59 -4.13
N GLU A 203 13.18 -13.60 -4.25
CA GLU A 203 13.42 -12.34 -4.93
C GLU A 203 14.48 -11.50 -4.20
N TRP A 204 14.22 -11.12 -2.94
CA TRP A 204 15.12 -10.26 -2.18
C TRP A 204 16.39 -11.01 -1.77
N VAL A 205 16.32 -12.32 -1.50
CA VAL A 205 17.53 -13.13 -1.25
C VAL A 205 18.38 -13.20 -2.52
N GLY A 206 17.75 -13.28 -3.69
CA GLY A 206 18.42 -13.19 -4.99
C GLY A 206 19.12 -11.85 -5.18
N MET A 207 18.47 -10.74 -4.84
CA MET A 207 19.09 -9.40 -4.88
C MET A 207 20.28 -9.29 -3.93
N TYR A 208 20.17 -9.88 -2.73
CA TYR A 208 21.27 -9.93 -1.78
C TYR A 208 22.47 -10.71 -2.35
N VAL A 209 22.23 -11.91 -2.90
CA VAL A 209 23.25 -12.72 -3.58
C VAL A 209 23.87 -11.94 -4.73
N TYR A 210 23.07 -11.28 -5.57
CA TYR A 210 23.56 -10.44 -6.65
C TYR A 210 24.53 -9.36 -6.12
N CYS A 211 24.16 -8.64 -5.06
CA CYS A 211 25.00 -7.59 -4.48
C CYS A 211 26.32 -8.15 -3.92
N LEU A 212 26.29 -9.31 -3.25
CA LEU A 212 27.51 -10.01 -2.80
C LEU A 212 28.44 -10.35 -3.97
N LEU A 213 27.89 -10.82 -5.10
CA LEU A 213 28.66 -11.13 -6.30
C LEU A 213 29.26 -9.88 -6.95
N GLN A 214 28.52 -8.75 -7.00
CA GLN A 214 29.08 -7.47 -7.49
C GLN A 214 30.25 -6.98 -6.62
N ARG A 215 30.25 -7.32 -5.33
CA ARG A 215 31.34 -7.06 -4.38
C ARG A 215 32.46 -8.09 -4.41
N LYS A 216 32.37 -9.12 -5.28
CA LYS A 216 33.32 -10.25 -5.37
C LYS A 216 33.40 -11.09 -4.09
N GLN A 217 32.32 -11.11 -3.31
CA GLN A 217 32.17 -11.90 -2.09
C GLN A 217 31.54 -13.26 -2.40
N GLU A 218 32.22 -14.05 -3.24
CA GLU A 218 31.69 -15.33 -3.74
C GLU A 218 31.46 -16.36 -2.63
N THR A 219 32.28 -16.32 -1.57
CA THR A 219 32.16 -17.27 -0.45
C THR A 219 30.88 -16.99 0.33
N GLU A 220 30.65 -15.72 0.64
CA GLU A 220 29.46 -15.23 1.32
C GLU A 220 28.22 -15.49 0.47
N ALA A 221 28.24 -15.17 -0.82
CA ALA A 221 27.13 -15.46 -1.74
C ALA A 221 26.75 -16.95 -1.73
N ASN A 222 27.75 -17.84 -1.83
CA ASN A 222 27.53 -19.28 -1.78
C ASN A 222 26.99 -19.77 -0.42
N ASN A 223 27.40 -19.14 0.68
CA ASN A 223 26.88 -19.47 2.00
C ASN A 223 25.42 -19.03 2.14
N THR A 224 25.08 -17.81 1.71
CA THR A 224 23.70 -17.28 1.66
C THR A 224 22.77 -18.19 0.86
N ILE A 225 23.20 -18.62 -0.34
CA ILE A 225 22.44 -19.56 -1.18
C ILE A 225 22.18 -20.88 -0.45
N LYS A 226 23.20 -21.47 0.16
CA LYS A 226 23.07 -22.73 0.89
C LYS A 226 22.17 -22.60 2.11
N GLU A 227 22.27 -21.48 2.82
CA GLU A 227 21.45 -21.21 4.01
C GLU A 227 19.97 -21.09 3.62
N PHE A 228 19.65 -20.30 2.59
CA PHE A 228 18.30 -20.17 2.05
C PHE A 228 17.72 -21.53 1.62
N LEU A 229 18.44 -22.27 0.77
CA LEU A 229 17.97 -23.56 0.27
C LEU A 229 17.82 -24.60 1.38
N ARG A 230 18.70 -24.56 2.39
CA ARG A 230 18.59 -25.43 3.57
C ARG A 230 17.34 -25.08 4.38
N TYR A 231 17.14 -23.80 4.69
CA TYR A 231 15.98 -23.31 5.43
C TYR A 231 14.67 -23.74 4.75
N LYS A 232 14.53 -23.51 3.44
CA LYS A 232 13.33 -23.90 2.69
C LYS A 232 13.10 -25.41 2.62
N LYS A 233 14.18 -26.20 2.53
CA LYS A 233 14.08 -27.67 2.55
C LYS A 233 13.73 -28.20 3.93
N GLU A 234 14.22 -27.58 5.00
CA GLU A 234 13.82 -27.89 6.37
C GLU A 234 12.33 -27.59 6.58
N GLU A 235 11.83 -26.41 6.18
CA GLU A 235 10.39 -26.07 6.21
C GLU A 235 9.55 -27.08 5.41
N LEU A 236 10.03 -27.51 4.23
CA LEU A 236 9.32 -28.47 3.39
C LEU A 236 9.20 -29.84 4.05
N VAL A 237 10.29 -30.33 4.66
CA VAL A 237 10.30 -31.60 5.39
C VAL A 237 9.40 -31.53 6.62
N GLU A 238 9.40 -30.41 7.33
CA GLU A 238 8.51 -30.18 8.47
C GLU A 238 7.04 -30.21 8.05
N ALA A 239 6.67 -29.47 7.01
CA ALA A 239 5.31 -29.46 6.46
C ALA A 239 4.88 -30.87 5.98
N GLU A 240 5.78 -31.63 5.35
CA GLU A 240 5.52 -33.02 4.93
C GLU A 240 5.31 -33.98 6.12
N ALA A 241 6.03 -33.76 7.23
CA ALA A 241 5.97 -34.60 8.43
C ALA A 241 4.84 -34.22 9.39
N GLU A 242 4.30 -33.01 9.30
CA GLU A 242 3.26 -32.49 10.20
C GLU A 242 1.98 -33.34 10.12
N GLU A 243 1.50 -33.77 11.27
CA GLU A 243 0.26 -34.53 11.41
C GLU A 243 -0.94 -33.59 11.23
N LEU A 244 -1.99 -34.07 10.55
CA LEU A 244 -3.20 -33.28 10.34
C LEU A 244 -4.02 -33.17 11.63
N ASP A 245 -4.75 -32.06 11.74
CA ASP A 245 -5.76 -31.87 12.77
C ASP A 245 -6.98 -31.08 12.24
N GLU A 246 -7.77 -30.49 13.14
CA GLU A 246 -8.96 -29.72 12.77
C GLU A 246 -8.64 -28.37 12.12
N ASP A 247 -7.45 -27.81 12.40
CA ASP A 247 -6.98 -26.51 11.91
C ASP A 247 -5.93 -26.65 10.78
N TRP A 248 -5.33 -27.83 10.62
CA TRP A 248 -4.36 -28.17 9.58
C TRP A 248 -4.86 -29.31 8.69
N THR A 249 -5.48 -28.95 7.56
CA THR A 249 -6.09 -29.93 6.65
C THR A 249 -5.09 -30.45 5.60
N GLU A 250 -5.48 -31.53 4.92
CA GLU A 250 -4.75 -32.03 3.75
C GLU A 250 -4.59 -31.00 2.63
N GLU A 251 -5.52 -30.04 2.50
CA GLU A 251 -5.43 -29.00 1.47
C GLU A 251 -4.41 -27.94 1.87
N ASP A 252 -4.47 -27.44 3.11
CA ASP A 252 -3.52 -26.46 3.64
C ASP A 252 -2.08 -26.98 3.53
N LYS A 253 -1.89 -28.25 3.92
CA LYS A 253 -0.61 -28.94 3.79
C LYS A 253 -0.10 -28.98 2.35
N LYS A 254 -0.96 -29.31 1.39
CA LYS A 254 -0.59 -29.32 -0.03
C LYS A 254 -0.23 -27.92 -0.53
N GLU A 255 -0.99 -26.90 -0.16
CA GLU A 255 -0.71 -25.51 -0.56
C GLU A 255 0.67 -25.06 -0.07
N VAL A 256 1.02 -25.37 1.18
CA VAL A 256 2.35 -25.05 1.74
C VAL A 256 3.46 -25.81 1.02
N ILE A 257 3.30 -27.12 0.79
CA ILE A 257 4.28 -27.93 0.05
C ILE A 257 4.48 -27.39 -1.37
N ILE A 258 3.39 -27.05 -2.07
CA ILE A 258 3.43 -26.47 -3.42
C ILE A 258 4.16 -25.13 -3.40
N ARG A 259 3.84 -24.25 -2.44
CA ARG A 259 4.49 -22.95 -2.28
C ARG A 259 6.00 -23.10 -2.05
N LEU A 260 6.41 -23.90 -1.07
CA LEU A 260 7.83 -24.09 -0.75
C LEU A 260 8.61 -24.72 -1.91
N THR A 261 8.01 -25.71 -2.58
CA THR A 261 8.60 -26.33 -3.78
C THR A 261 8.78 -25.30 -4.89
N LYS A 262 7.78 -24.43 -5.10
CA LYS A 262 7.84 -23.34 -6.08
C LYS A 262 8.94 -22.35 -5.73
N GLU A 263 9.03 -21.89 -4.47
CA GLU A 263 10.06 -20.94 -4.03
C GLU A 263 11.49 -21.50 -4.25
N ILE A 264 11.74 -22.77 -3.92
CA ILE A 264 13.03 -23.42 -4.17
C ILE A 264 13.36 -23.42 -5.67
N ASN A 265 12.42 -23.85 -6.51
CA ASN A 265 12.62 -23.92 -7.95
C ASN A 265 12.82 -22.52 -8.58
N ASP A 266 12.02 -21.54 -8.17
CA ASP A 266 12.10 -20.16 -8.64
C ASP A 266 13.45 -19.54 -8.27
N PHE A 267 13.94 -19.80 -7.05
CA PHE A 267 15.26 -19.35 -6.62
C PHE A 267 16.39 -19.99 -7.44
N GLU A 268 16.35 -21.29 -7.70
CA GLU A 268 17.36 -21.96 -8.55
C GLU A 268 17.37 -21.43 -9.99
N ILE A 269 16.21 -21.08 -10.54
CA ILE A 269 16.10 -20.41 -11.85
C ILE A 269 16.67 -18.99 -11.77
N LEU A 270 16.37 -18.26 -10.70
CA LEU A 270 16.82 -16.90 -10.48
C LEU A 270 18.35 -16.82 -10.39
N LEU A 271 18.99 -17.75 -9.66
CA LEU A 271 20.45 -17.81 -9.52
C LEU A 271 21.17 -17.91 -10.86
N LYS A 272 20.67 -18.71 -11.80
CA LYS A 272 21.24 -18.82 -13.15
C LYS A 272 21.22 -17.48 -13.88
N LYS A 273 20.13 -16.71 -13.72
CA LYS A 273 20.04 -15.36 -14.30
C LYS A 273 21.01 -14.41 -13.63
N ILE A 274 21.12 -14.47 -12.29
CA ILE A 274 22.04 -13.63 -11.51
C ILE A 274 23.49 -13.86 -11.93
N GLU A 275 23.90 -15.11 -12.21
CA GLU A 275 25.23 -15.43 -12.74
C GLU A 275 25.52 -14.72 -14.08
N ASP A 276 24.49 -14.52 -14.91
CA ASP A 276 24.55 -13.75 -16.16
C ASP A 276 24.45 -12.22 -15.94
N GLY A 277 24.47 -11.76 -14.69
CA GLY A 277 24.44 -10.34 -14.31
C GLY A 277 23.03 -9.74 -14.20
N TYR A 278 21.99 -10.56 -14.18
CA TYR A 278 20.62 -10.10 -13.94
C TYR A 278 20.42 -9.69 -12.49
N LEU A 279 20.03 -8.42 -12.28
CA LEU A 279 19.47 -7.97 -11.01
C LEU A 279 17.97 -8.32 -10.98
N PRO A 280 17.48 -9.08 -9.99
CA PRO A 280 16.05 -9.29 -9.83
C PRO A 280 15.31 -7.96 -9.71
N ALA A 281 14.29 -7.77 -10.55
CA ALA A 281 13.46 -6.57 -10.52
C ALA A 281 12.27 -6.78 -9.57
N ILE A 282 12.08 -5.85 -8.63
CA ILE A 282 10.88 -5.78 -7.81
C ILE A 282 10.05 -4.61 -8.35
N LEU A 283 8.90 -4.95 -8.93
CA LEU A 283 8.02 -3.98 -9.54
C LEU A 283 7.35 -3.14 -8.44
N LEU A 284 7.33 -1.82 -8.63
CA LEU A 284 6.57 -0.96 -7.75
C LEU A 284 5.07 -1.20 -7.99
N GLU A 285 4.35 -1.51 -6.91
CA GLU A 285 2.90 -1.70 -6.88
C GLU A 285 2.30 -0.77 -5.82
N PRO A 286 2.21 0.55 -6.08
CA PRO A 286 1.79 1.50 -5.08
C PRO A 286 0.28 1.37 -4.87
N SER A 287 -0.15 1.15 -3.63
CA SER A 287 -1.56 1.05 -3.27
C SER A 287 -2.15 2.41 -2.92
N PRO A 288 -3.46 2.63 -3.16
CA PRO A 288 -4.14 3.82 -2.69
C PRO A 288 -4.11 3.93 -1.17
N GLU A 289 -3.95 5.14 -0.67
CA GLU A 289 -4.20 5.47 0.74
C GLU A 289 -5.68 5.82 0.93
N ARG A 290 -6.19 5.54 2.12
CA ARG A 290 -7.59 5.77 2.48
C ARG A 290 -7.68 6.78 3.61
N ASP A 291 -8.60 7.73 3.51
CA ASP A 291 -8.89 8.68 4.60
C ASP A 291 -10.28 8.43 5.22
N CYS A 292 -10.57 9.16 6.31
CA CYS A 292 -11.92 9.33 6.81
C CYS A 292 -12.62 10.46 6.04
N TYR A 293 -13.72 10.14 5.34
CA TYR A 293 -14.54 11.15 4.66
C TYR A 293 -15.89 11.36 5.33
N LEU A 294 -15.96 11.11 6.65
CA LEU A 294 -17.15 11.32 7.45
C LEU A 294 -17.26 12.79 7.89
N PHE A 295 -18.19 13.51 7.29
CA PHE A 295 -18.60 14.82 7.80
C PHE A 295 -19.17 14.70 9.22
N GLY A 296 -18.63 15.50 10.15
CA GLY A 296 -18.99 15.46 11.57
C GLY A 296 -18.21 14.45 12.41
N CYS A 297 -17.16 13.81 11.87
CA CYS A 297 -16.30 12.90 12.63
C CYS A 297 -15.46 13.68 13.67
N GLU A 298 -15.73 13.47 14.96
CA GLU A 298 -15.02 14.18 16.03
C GLU A 298 -13.57 13.70 16.18
N ARG A 299 -13.31 12.38 15.99
CA ARG A 299 -11.97 11.79 16.06
C ARG A 299 -10.96 12.44 15.11
N HIS A 300 -11.39 12.73 13.87
CA HIS A 300 -10.56 13.38 12.84
C HIS A 300 -10.89 14.87 12.68
N GLN A 301 -11.69 15.44 13.58
CA GLN A 301 -12.08 16.86 13.61
C GLN A 301 -12.73 17.37 12.32
N HIS A 302 -13.44 16.49 11.61
CA HIS A 302 -14.15 16.85 10.40
C HIS A 302 -15.44 17.61 10.74
N PRO A 303 -15.64 18.83 10.22
CA PRO A 303 -16.87 19.56 10.47
C PRO A 303 -18.07 18.89 9.77
N GLU A 304 -19.28 19.20 10.23
CA GLU A 304 -20.46 18.98 9.39
C GLU A 304 -20.36 19.83 8.12
N TYR A 305 -20.84 19.30 7.01
CA TYR A 305 -20.89 20.00 5.74
C TYR A 305 -21.82 21.22 5.83
N LYS A 306 -21.38 22.33 5.24
CA LYS A 306 -22.17 23.56 5.13
C LYS A 306 -22.08 24.04 3.69
N ASP A 307 -23.23 24.25 3.06
CA ASP A 307 -23.30 24.95 1.79
C ASP A 307 -22.78 26.38 2.01
N SER A 308 -21.82 26.81 1.19
CA SER A 308 -21.26 28.18 1.19
C SER A 308 -22.23 29.20 0.62
#